data_AF-A0A3C0Y3W2-F1
#
_entry.id   AF-A0A3C0Y3W2-F1
#
_cell.length_a   1.000
_cell.length_b   1.000
_cell.length_c   1.000
_cell.angle_alpha   90.00
_cell.angle_beta   90.00
_cell.angle_gamma   90.00
#
_symmetry.space_group_name_H-M   'P 1'
#
loop_
_entity.id
_entity.type
_entity.pdbx_description
1 polymer ?
#
loop_
_entity_poly.entity_id
_entity_poly.type
_entity_poly.pdbx_seq_one_letter_code
_entity_poly.pdbx_strand_id
1 'polypeptide(L)'
;MNDIRRTILWVIFGFSMVLLWDQWQVFNGHKATFFPSATQTAKAPVSPSSSAVTASSVPSSSPASATPGSPGAVPTGAPSIAPSATKESVVVSTDVFTLTFDSEGGTLVHSVFNKYKDMADKDVGFKLLDDSA
;
A
#
# COMPACT_ATOMS: atom_id res chain seq x y z
N MET A 1 -33.84 7.26 21.00
CA MET A 1 -33.48 6.29 19.94
C MET A 1 -32.08 6.48 19.32
N ASN A 2 -31.46 7.66 19.35
CA ASN A 2 -30.16 7.89 18.68
C ASN A 2 -28.94 7.60 19.56
N ASP A 3 -29.06 7.63 20.89
CA ASP A 3 -27.90 7.45 21.77
C ASP A 3 -27.35 6.01 21.70
N ILE A 4 -28.23 5.02 21.77
CA ILE A 4 -27.84 3.59 21.64
C ILE A 4 -27.19 3.29 20.28
N ARG A 5 -27.65 3.95 19.20
CA ARG A 5 -27.10 3.79 17.84
C ARG A 5 -25.71 4.41 17.74
N ARG A 6 -25.48 5.54 18.42
CA ARG A 6 -24.18 6.20 18.45
C ARG A 6 -23.18 5.41 19.28
N THR A 7 -23.59 4.86 20.43
CA THR A 7 -22.72 4.04 21.28
C THR A 7 -22.30 2.74 20.58
N ILE A 8 -23.23 2.04 19.90
CA ILE A 8 -22.88 0.80 19.20
C ILE A 8 -21.91 1.03 18.04
N LEU A 9 -22.08 2.13 17.29
CA LEU A 9 -21.14 2.52 16.22
C LEU A 9 -19.75 2.82 16.78
N TRP A 10 -19.67 3.49 17.94
CA TRP A 10 -18.41 3.77 18.61
C TRP A 10 -17.70 2.49 19.09
N VAL A 11 -18.45 1.53 19.61
CA VAL A 11 -17.91 0.23 20.05
C VAL A 11 -17.38 -0.57 18.86
N ILE A 12 -18.14 -0.62 17.75
CA ILE A 12 -17.70 -1.32 16.53
C ILE A 12 -16.44 -0.66 15.95
N PHE A 13 -16.41 0.67 15.91
CA PHE A 13 -15.24 1.42 15.45
C PHE A 13 -14.00 1.14 16.31
N GLY A 14 -14.15 1.25 17.64
CA GLY A 14 -13.06 0.96 18.57
C GLY A 14 -12.57 -0.49 18.47
N PHE A 15 -13.50 -1.45 18.36
CA PHE A 15 -13.16 -2.86 18.19
C PHE A 15 -12.43 -3.11 16.85
N SER A 16 -12.87 -2.48 15.76
CA SER A 16 -12.21 -2.59 14.44
C SER A 16 -10.78 -2.06 14.44
N MET A 17 -10.52 -0.96 15.14
CA MET A 17 -9.17 -0.38 15.26
C MET A 17 -8.21 -1.33 16.00
N VAL A 18 -8.69 -1.95 17.09
CA VAL A 18 -7.91 -2.92 17.87
C VAL A 18 -7.62 -4.19 17.07
N LEU A 19 -8.58 -4.70 16.30
CA LEU A 19 -8.39 -5.88 15.44
C LEU A 19 -7.37 -5.63 14.31
N LEU A 20 -7.43 -4.45 13.69
CA LEU A 20 -6.48 -4.07 12.64
C LEU A 20 -5.07 -3.94 13.22
N TRP A 21 -4.95 -3.35 14.41
CA TRP A 21 -3.69 -3.25 15.13
C TRP A 21 -3.13 -4.62 15.55
N ASP A 22 -3.96 -5.54 16.03
CA ASP A 22 -3.57 -6.92 16.33
C ASP A 22 -3.08 -7.66 15.07
N GLN A 23 -3.75 -7.52 13.93
CA GLN A 23 -3.28 -8.09 12.65
C GLN A 23 -2.01 -7.43 12.13
N TRP A 24 -1.85 -6.12 12.31
CA TRP A 24 -0.60 -5.44 12.01
C TRP A 24 0.54 -5.97 12.88
N GLN A 25 0.30 -6.22 14.17
CA GLN A 25 1.28 -6.86 15.05
C GLN A 25 1.65 -8.27 14.54
N VAL A 26 0.67 -9.07 14.12
CA VAL A 26 0.89 -10.41 13.55
C VAL A 26 1.72 -10.37 12.27
N PHE A 27 1.41 -9.43 11.37
CA PHE A 27 2.18 -9.22 10.14
C PHE A 27 3.65 -8.85 10.42
N ASN A 28 3.91 -8.11 11.50
CA ASN A 28 5.27 -7.75 11.94
C ASN A 28 5.96 -8.85 12.79
N GLY A 29 5.38 -10.05 12.87
CA GLY A 29 5.97 -11.21 13.54
C GLY A 29 5.68 -11.32 15.05
N HIS A 30 4.80 -10.47 15.58
CA HIS A 30 4.30 -10.62 16.94
C HIS A 30 3.13 -11.64 16.97
N LYS A 31 2.87 -12.24 18.13
CA LYS A 31 1.82 -13.25 18.30
C LYS A 31 0.47 -12.55 18.53
N ALA A 32 -0.60 -13.02 17.87
CA ALA A 32 -1.95 -12.50 18.05
C ALA A 32 -2.33 -12.60 19.54
N THR A 33 -2.71 -11.47 20.14
CA THR A 33 -2.97 -11.42 21.59
C THR A 33 -4.46 -11.66 21.91
N PHE A 34 -5.34 -11.47 20.92
CA PHE A 34 -6.79 -11.57 21.11
C PHE A 34 -7.44 -12.82 20.51
N PHE A 35 -6.79 -13.48 19.54
CA PHE A 35 -7.27 -14.74 18.99
C PHE A 35 -6.25 -15.84 19.29
N PRO A 36 -6.61 -16.89 20.05
CA PRO A 36 -5.79 -18.10 20.08
C PRO A 36 -5.71 -18.60 18.64
N SER A 37 -4.49 -18.59 18.09
CA SER A 37 -4.24 -18.98 16.71
C SER A 37 -4.80 -20.39 16.48
N ALA A 38 -5.86 -20.49 15.68
CA ALA A 38 -6.10 -21.72 14.95
C ALA A 38 -4.90 -21.84 14.02
N THR A 39 -4.00 -22.76 14.33
CA THR A 39 -2.87 -23.14 13.50
C THR A 39 -3.30 -23.17 12.04
N GLN A 40 -2.90 -22.15 11.27
CA GLN A 40 -2.98 -22.22 9.83
C GLN A 40 -1.98 -23.30 9.43
N THR A 41 -2.47 -24.51 9.20
CA THR A 41 -1.68 -25.58 8.60
C THR A 41 -1.17 -25.05 7.26
N ALA A 42 0.11 -24.69 7.24
CA ALA A 42 0.81 -24.43 6.01
C ALA A 42 0.66 -25.67 5.13
N LYS A 43 0.09 -25.50 3.93
CA LYS A 43 0.09 -26.53 2.90
C LYS A 43 1.54 -26.82 2.54
N ALA A 44 2.05 -27.96 2.96
CA ALA A 44 3.40 -28.40 2.65
C ALA A 44 3.60 -28.52 1.12
N PRO A 45 4.75 -28.11 0.58
CA PRO A 45 5.12 -28.45 -0.79
C PRO A 45 5.29 -29.97 -0.88
N VAL A 46 4.65 -30.58 -1.88
CA VAL A 46 4.87 -31.98 -2.23
C VAL A 46 6.26 -32.13 -2.85
N SER A 47 7.18 -32.79 -2.16
CA SER A 47 8.46 -33.22 -2.74
C SER A 47 8.24 -34.51 -3.53
N PRO A 48 8.66 -34.59 -4.82
CA PRO A 48 8.76 -35.88 -5.49
C PRO A 48 9.94 -36.67 -4.91
N SER A 49 9.63 -37.92 -4.53
CA SER A 49 10.54 -38.90 -3.95
C SER A 49 11.68 -39.28 -4.90
N SER A 50 12.89 -39.36 -4.38
CA SER A 50 14.07 -39.84 -5.08
C SER A 50 14.01 -41.35 -5.32
N SER A 51 14.40 -41.80 -6.51
CA SER A 51 14.82 -43.18 -6.76
C SER A 51 15.76 -43.27 -7.98
N ALA A 52 16.95 -43.79 -7.70
CA ALA A 52 17.83 -44.66 -8.50
C ALA A 52 18.39 -44.24 -9.89
N VAL A 53 19.74 -44.20 -9.91
CA VAL A 53 20.66 -44.92 -10.84
C VAL A 53 20.90 -44.40 -12.29
N THR A 54 22.19 -44.07 -12.51
CA THR A 54 23.02 -44.06 -13.74
C THR A 54 22.58 -43.25 -14.97
N ALA A 55 23.36 -42.24 -15.36
CA ALA A 55 24.37 -42.33 -16.43
C ALA A 55 24.87 -40.93 -16.85
N SER A 56 26.19 -40.82 -16.86
CA SER A 56 27.11 -39.95 -17.61
C SER A 56 26.63 -38.71 -18.39
N SER A 57 27.54 -37.72 -18.34
CA SER A 57 27.87 -36.68 -19.33
C SER A 57 27.12 -35.35 -19.25
N VAL A 58 27.78 -34.33 -18.68
CA VAL A 58 28.17 -33.07 -19.36
C VAL A 58 29.07 -32.20 -18.44
N PRO A 59 29.91 -31.31 -19.00
CA PRO A 59 31.22 -30.99 -18.43
C PRO A 59 31.23 -29.95 -17.31
N SER A 60 32.28 -30.09 -16.49
CA SER A 60 32.75 -29.19 -15.43
C SER A 60 33.10 -27.79 -15.93
N SER A 61 32.69 -26.76 -15.20
CA SER A 61 33.34 -25.45 -15.21
C SER A 61 34.20 -25.29 -13.96
N SER A 62 35.52 -25.41 -14.15
CA SER A 62 36.56 -25.08 -13.17
C SER A 62 36.51 -23.59 -12.77
N PRO A 63 36.90 -23.22 -11.54
CA PRO A 63 36.79 -21.85 -11.05
C PRO A 63 37.93 -20.98 -11.60
N ALA A 64 37.60 -19.80 -12.13
CA ALA A 64 38.60 -18.76 -12.40
C ALA A 64 38.74 -17.86 -11.16
N SER A 65 39.90 -17.92 -10.54
CA SER A 65 40.35 -17.05 -9.45
C SER A 65 40.61 -15.62 -9.90
N ALA A 66 40.56 -14.73 -8.90
CA ALA A 66 41.21 -13.42 -8.77
C ALA A 66 40.43 -12.18 -9.24
N THR A 67 39.83 -11.42 -8.31
CA THR A 67 40.46 -10.23 -7.65
C THR A 67 39.49 -9.66 -6.60
N PRO A 68 39.95 -9.08 -5.47
CA PRO A 68 39.06 -8.35 -4.56
C PRO A 68 38.70 -7.00 -5.21
N GLY A 69 37.64 -7.00 -6.02
CA GLY A 69 36.98 -5.78 -6.48
C GLY A 69 36.08 -5.26 -5.37
N SER A 70 36.31 -4.02 -4.97
CA SER A 70 35.48 -3.20 -4.08
C SER A 70 33.98 -3.53 -4.22
N PRO A 71 33.22 -3.70 -3.12
CA PRO A 71 31.78 -3.86 -3.20
C PRO A 71 31.21 -2.75 -4.07
N GLY A 72 30.43 -3.16 -5.08
CA GLY A 72 29.85 -2.28 -6.07
C GLY A 72 29.28 -1.04 -5.40
N ALA A 73 29.70 0.12 -5.89
CA ALA A 73 29.02 1.37 -5.59
C ALA A 73 27.55 1.18 -5.98
N VAL A 74 26.71 0.98 -4.97
CA VAL A 74 25.29 1.31 -5.04
C VAL A 74 25.20 2.69 -5.68
N PRO A 75 24.31 2.92 -6.66
CA PRO A 75 23.99 4.28 -7.07
C PRO A 75 23.45 4.99 -5.84
N THR A 76 24.34 5.70 -5.14
CA THR A 76 24.01 6.71 -4.13
C THR A 76 23.61 7.97 -4.90
N GLY A 77 22.61 7.82 -5.75
CA GLY A 77 21.80 8.93 -6.22
C GLY A 77 20.74 9.14 -5.17
N ALA A 78 21.06 9.92 -4.13
CA ALA A 78 19.99 10.60 -3.41
C ALA A 78 19.11 11.29 -4.48
N PRO A 79 17.77 11.19 -4.42
CA PRO A 79 16.96 12.05 -5.25
C PRO A 79 17.43 13.48 -4.97
N SER A 80 17.98 14.13 -5.99
CA SER A 80 18.27 15.54 -5.93
C SER A 80 16.94 16.20 -5.60
N ILE A 81 16.78 16.64 -4.36
CA ILE A 81 15.65 17.45 -3.94
C ILE A 81 15.84 18.76 -4.69
N ALA A 82 15.24 18.80 -5.89
CA ALA A 82 15.03 20.06 -6.58
C ALA A 82 14.34 20.99 -5.58
N PRO A 83 14.75 22.27 -5.50
CA PRO A 83 14.15 23.21 -4.58
C PRO A 83 12.64 23.15 -4.77
N SER A 84 11.90 22.95 -3.67
CA SER A 84 10.44 22.90 -3.66
C SER A 84 9.92 24.04 -4.51
N ALA A 85 9.45 23.70 -5.70
CA ALA A 85 8.70 24.63 -6.51
C ALA A 85 7.56 25.11 -5.62
N THR A 86 7.28 26.40 -5.63
CA THR A 86 6.15 26.97 -4.88
C THR A 86 4.91 26.12 -5.17
N LYS A 87 4.36 25.49 -4.12
CA LYS A 87 3.14 24.68 -4.18
C LYS A 87 2.06 25.51 -4.87
N GLU A 88 1.68 25.10 -6.07
CA GLU A 88 0.70 25.79 -6.90
C GLU A 88 -0.46 24.84 -7.16
N SER A 89 -1.67 25.35 -7.01
CA SER A 89 -2.88 24.58 -7.28
C SER A 89 -3.35 24.87 -8.70
N VAL A 90 -3.21 23.87 -9.58
CA VAL A 90 -3.65 23.95 -10.98
C VAL A 90 -5.07 23.43 -11.08
N VAL A 91 -6.01 24.30 -11.43
CA VAL A 91 -7.43 23.94 -11.64
C VAL A 91 -7.66 23.58 -13.10
N VAL A 92 -8.15 22.37 -13.34
CA VAL A 92 -8.53 21.86 -14.67
C VAL A 92 -10.02 21.60 -14.68
N SER A 93 -10.74 22.29 -15.57
CA SER A 93 -12.19 22.15 -15.74
C SER A 93 -12.53 21.55 -17.10
N THR A 94 -13.42 20.58 -17.09
CA THR A 94 -13.98 19.91 -18.27
C THR A 94 -15.50 19.97 -18.22
N ASP A 95 -16.19 19.39 -19.21
CA ASP A 95 -17.66 19.39 -19.24
C ASP A 95 -18.27 18.59 -18.07
N VAL A 96 -17.55 17.58 -17.57
CA VAL A 96 -18.01 16.68 -16.51
C VAL A 96 -17.24 16.80 -15.20
N PHE A 97 -16.00 17.30 -15.22
CA PHE A 97 -15.13 17.32 -14.03
C PHE A 97 -14.55 18.69 -13.75
N THR A 98 -14.37 18.98 -12.46
CA THR A 98 -13.50 20.06 -12.01
C THR A 98 -12.46 19.46 -11.06
N LEU A 99 -11.20 19.49 -11.46
CA LEU A 99 -10.09 18.83 -10.78
C LEU A 99 -9.06 19.89 -10.35
N THR A 100 -8.49 19.75 -9.16
CA THR A 100 -7.38 20.59 -8.70
C THR A 100 -6.17 19.72 -8.42
N PHE A 101 -5.05 20.06 -9.05
CA PHE A 101 -3.77 19.37 -8.90
C PHE A 101 -2.79 20.22 -8.13
N ASP A 102 -1.97 19.56 -7.33
CA ASP A 102 -0.78 20.14 -6.73
C ASP A 102 0.40 20.04 -7.69
N SER A 103 1.09 21.17 -7.94
CA SER A 103 2.33 21.20 -8.73
C SER A 103 3.48 20.45 -8.05
N GLU A 104 3.42 20.27 -6.73
CA GLU A 104 4.33 19.42 -5.99
C GLU A 104 3.92 17.94 -6.13
N GLY A 105 4.60 17.23 -7.01
CA GLY A 105 4.38 15.79 -7.24
C GLY A 105 3.17 15.44 -8.12
N GLY A 106 2.40 16.43 -8.61
CA GLY A 106 1.28 16.19 -9.53
C GLY A 106 0.08 15.51 -8.89
N THR A 107 -0.12 15.72 -7.59
CA THR A 107 -1.16 15.02 -6.82
C THR A 107 -2.53 15.66 -7.02
N LEU A 108 -3.59 14.86 -7.18
CA LEU A 108 -4.96 15.36 -7.21
C LEU A 108 -5.43 15.67 -5.78
N VAL A 109 -5.71 16.94 -5.48
CA VAL A 109 -6.10 17.42 -4.14
C VAL A 109 -7.58 17.78 -4.03
N HIS A 110 -8.27 17.99 -5.15
CA HIS A 110 -9.72 18.21 -5.17
C HIS A 110 -10.35 17.60 -6.43
N SER A 111 -11.51 16.95 -6.30
CA SER A 111 -12.28 16.47 -7.45
C SER A 111 -13.80 16.66 -7.30
N VAL A 112 -14.41 17.29 -8.30
CA VAL A 112 -15.84 17.54 -8.41
C VAL A 112 -16.39 16.90 -9.67
N PHE A 113 -17.51 16.19 -9.52
CA PHE A 113 -18.26 15.54 -10.58
C PHE A 113 -19.47 16.42 -10.93
N ASN A 114 -19.34 17.26 -11.96
CA ASN A 114 -20.30 18.32 -12.29
C ASN A 114 -21.69 17.79 -12.69
N LYS A 115 -21.77 16.55 -13.21
CA LYS A 115 -23.04 15.92 -13.62
C LYS A 115 -23.84 15.31 -12.47
N TYR A 116 -23.21 15.11 -11.32
CA TYR A 116 -23.82 14.47 -10.17
C TYR A 116 -24.05 15.54 -9.12
N LYS A 117 -25.21 15.51 -8.47
CA LYS A 117 -25.50 16.44 -7.38
C LYS A 117 -24.92 15.93 -6.08
N ASP A 118 -24.35 16.83 -5.29
CA ASP A 118 -23.90 16.47 -3.96
C ASP A 118 -25.09 16.06 -3.07
N MET A 119 -24.83 15.18 -2.11
CA MET A 119 -25.85 14.69 -1.19
C MET A 119 -26.18 15.71 -0.10
N ALA A 120 -25.18 16.50 0.32
CA ALA A 120 -25.35 17.55 1.31
C ALA A 120 -25.86 18.84 0.68
N ASP A 121 -25.35 19.20 -0.51
CA ASP A 121 -25.71 20.42 -1.21
C ASP A 121 -26.05 20.18 -2.68
N LYS A 122 -27.35 20.21 -3.00
CA LYS A 122 -27.86 19.93 -4.36
C LYS A 122 -27.50 21.00 -5.39
N ASP A 123 -27.02 22.16 -4.97
CA ASP A 123 -26.63 23.23 -5.88
C ASP A 123 -25.20 23.03 -6.41
N VAL A 124 -24.40 22.19 -5.75
CA VAL A 124 -23.01 21.89 -6.10
C VAL A 124 -22.88 20.53 -6.79
N GLY A 125 -21.84 20.38 -7.61
CA GLY A 125 -21.43 19.08 -8.13
C GLY A 125 -20.95 18.16 -7.01
N PHE A 126 -21.12 16.85 -7.17
CA PHE A 126 -20.72 15.86 -6.19
C PHE A 126 -19.21 15.90 -5.96
N LYS A 127 -18.80 16.17 -4.73
CA LYS A 127 -17.37 16.19 -4.36
C LYS A 127 -16.95 14.79 -3.92
N LEU A 128 -15.95 14.22 -4.59
CA LEU A 128 -15.41 12.90 -4.21
C LEU A 128 -14.14 13.03 -3.36
N LEU A 129 -13.34 14.07 -3.62
CA LEU A 129 -12.07 14.31 -2.94
C LEU A 129 -11.96 15.80 -2.62
N ASP A 130 -11.68 16.11 -1.36
CA ASP A 130 -11.54 17.48 -0.84
C ASP A 130 -10.42 17.47 0.21
N ASP A 131 -9.58 18.52 0.22
CA ASP A 131 -8.42 18.68 1.11
C ASP A 131 -8.79 19.47 2.38
N SER A 132 -10.07 19.43 2.76
CA SER A 132 -10.59 20.09 3.96
C SER A 132 -10.40 19.17 5.16
N ALA A 133 -9.35 19.43 5.96
CA ALA A 133 -9.09 18.77 7.25
C ALA A 133 -10.15 19.08 8.31
#